data_AF-A0A645GIB9-F1
#
_entry.id   AF-A0A645GIB9-F1
#
_cell.length_a   1.000
_cell.length_b   1.000
_cell.length_c   1.000
_cell.angle_alpha   90.00
_cell.angle_beta   90.00
_cell.angle_gamma   90.00
#
_symmetry.space_group_name_H-M   'P 1'
#
loop_
_entity.id
_entity.type
_entity.pdbx_description
1 polymer ?
#
loop_
_entity_poly.entity_id
_entity_poly.type
_entity_poly.pdbx_seq_one_letter_code
_entity_poly.pdbx_strand_id
1 'polypeptide(L)'
;MDPYLELLSEKFPTTEAVLTEIINLEAILKLPKGTELFLSDIHGEFPAFDHILRIGSGNLKEKVRELFENQLSEEERNQLTLFVAYPEYVQRTAWYAQQEKEQLVVQLIDLLGFTSVKYTRSKVRKSLPKEYSYIIEELLYLDNRLQGKKAYAQKVIEQLVRLGEVDRFLEKLALTIQTLVIDHLHIVGDIFDRGTQAAKVMDQLINL
;
A
#
# COMPACT_ATOMS: atom_id res chain seq x y z
N MET A 1 28.54 11.34 -33.27
CA MET A 1 28.03 10.23 -32.45
C MET A 1 26.51 10.31 -32.47
N ASP A 2 25.84 9.18 -32.25
CA ASP A 2 24.39 9.18 -32.10
C ASP A 2 24.02 9.94 -30.81
N PRO A 3 23.20 11.02 -30.86
CA PRO A 3 22.82 11.80 -29.69
C PRO A 3 22.18 10.96 -28.57
N TYR A 4 21.53 9.84 -28.93
CA TYR A 4 20.95 8.93 -27.95
C TYR A 4 22.02 8.14 -27.19
N LEU A 5 23.13 7.78 -27.84
CA LEU A 5 24.24 7.08 -27.19
C LEU A 5 25.02 8.00 -26.24
N GLU A 6 25.20 9.28 -26.58
CA GLU A 6 25.77 10.26 -25.67
C GLU A 6 24.93 10.41 -24.40
N LEU A 7 23.61 10.58 -24.55
CA LEU A 7 22.68 10.72 -23.42
C LEU A 7 22.62 9.44 -22.54
N LEU A 8 22.72 8.27 -23.16
CA LEU A 8 22.81 7.00 -22.43
C LEU A 8 24.12 6.88 -21.66
N SER A 9 25.24 7.32 -22.25
CA SER A 9 26.55 7.28 -21.57
C SER A 9 26.62 8.20 -20.34
N GLU A 10 25.84 9.30 -20.31
CA GLU A 10 25.70 10.15 -19.12
C GLU A 10 25.00 9.44 -17.95
N LYS A 11 23.98 8.63 -18.25
CA LYS A 11 23.21 7.89 -17.23
C LYS A 11 23.83 6.55 -16.85
N PHE A 12 24.50 5.90 -17.81
CA PHE A 12 25.09 4.56 -17.67
C PHE A 12 26.54 4.59 -18.17
N PRO A 13 27.48 5.07 -17.35
CA PRO A 13 28.86 5.31 -17.78
C PRO A 13 29.67 4.03 -18.00
N THR A 14 29.17 2.88 -17.55
CA THR A 14 29.84 1.58 -17.72
C THR A 14 28.90 0.53 -18.30
N THR A 15 29.47 -0.47 -18.96
CA THR A 15 28.74 -1.63 -19.48
C THR A 15 27.98 -2.35 -18.37
N GLU A 16 28.55 -2.46 -17.16
CA GLU A 16 27.91 -3.09 -16.00
C GLU A 16 26.66 -2.31 -15.56
N ALA A 17 26.68 -0.97 -15.64
CA ALA A 17 25.53 -0.13 -15.31
C ALA A 17 24.38 -0.37 -16.31
N VAL A 18 24.70 -0.47 -17.60
CA VAL A 18 23.72 -0.81 -18.65
C VAL A 18 23.16 -2.22 -18.43
N LEU A 19 24.03 -3.21 -18.21
CA LEU A 19 23.61 -4.61 -17.99
C LEU A 19 22.72 -4.75 -16.75
N THR A 20 23.08 -4.07 -15.66
CA THR A 20 22.29 -4.08 -14.42
C THR A 20 20.90 -3.50 -14.65
N GLU A 21 20.80 -2.39 -15.39
CA GLU A 21 19.50 -1.78 -15.68
C GLU A 21 18.65 -2.63 -16.61
N ILE A 22 19.25 -3.25 -17.65
CA ILE A 22 18.53 -4.19 -18.52
C ILE A 22 17.95 -5.36 -17.71
N ILE A 23 18.77 -5.99 -16.86
CA ILE A 23 18.32 -7.10 -16.00
C ILE A 23 17.18 -6.64 -15.08
N ASN A 24 17.30 -5.45 -14.48
CA ASN A 24 16.27 -4.89 -13.60
C ASN A 24 14.96 -4.64 -14.35
N LEU A 25 15.01 -4.00 -15.52
CA LEU A 25 13.83 -3.72 -16.35
C LEU A 25 13.18 -5.01 -16.87
N GLU A 26 13.96 -5.99 -17.32
CA GLU A 26 13.44 -7.30 -17.74
C GLU A 26 12.75 -8.03 -16.58
N ALA A 27 13.32 -7.97 -15.36
CA ALA A 27 12.70 -8.55 -14.18
C ALA A 27 11.39 -7.84 -13.80
N ILE A 28 11.35 -6.50 -13.90
CA ILE A 28 10.14 -5.71 -13.65
C ILE A 28 9.02 -6.10 -14.63
N LEU A 29 9.34 -6.32 -15.90
CA LEU A 29 8.36 -6.77 -16.91
C LEU A 29 7.74 -8.14 -16.63
N LYS A 30 8.33 -8.94 -15.72
CA LYS A 30 7.77 -10.22 -15.28
C LYS A 30 6.85 -10.11 -14.06
N LEU A 31 6.77 -8.94 -13.42
CA LEU A 31 5.82 -8.73 -12.34
C LEU A 31 4.39 -8.71 -12.87
N PRO A 32 3.40 -9.14 -12.07
CA PRO A 32 1.99 -8.92 -12.39
C PRO A 32 1.72 -7.45 -12.70
N LYS A 33 0.80 -7.18 -13.63
CA LYS A 33 0.40 -5.81 -13.97
C LYS A 33 -0.16 -5.11 -12.72
N GLY A 34 0.24 -3.85 -12.52
CA GLY A 34 -0.34 -2.95 -11.54
C GLY A 34 -1.84 -2.75 -11.75
N THR A 35 -2.55 -2.32 -10.71
CA THR A 35 -3.98 -2.01 -10.80
C THR A 35 -4.17 -0.63 -11.39
N GLU A 36 -4.84 -0.54 -12.53
CA GLU A 36 -5.23 0.74 -13.15
C GLU A 36 -6.67 1.07 -12.77
N LEU A 37 -6.90 2.29 -12.27
CA LEU A 37 -8.21 2.81 -11.93
C LEU A 37 -8.58 3.93 -12.90
N PHE A 38 -9.73 3.82 -13.58
CA PHE A 38 -10.22 4.81 -14.53
C PHE A 38 -11.44 5.53 -13.94
N LEU A 39 -11.43 6.86 -13.93
CA LEU A 39 -12.54 7.71 -13.46
C LEU A 39 -12.94 8.73 -14.52
N SER A 40 -14.22 8.76 -14.90
CA SER A 40 -14.80 9.72 -15.84
C SER A 40 -15.53 10.86 -15.15
N ASP A 41 -16.30 10.57 -14.09
CA ASP A 41 -17.32 11.49 -13.59
C ASP A 41 -17.06 11.87 -12.14
N ILE A 42 -16.10 12.77 -11.91
CA ILE A 42 -15.82 13.28 -10.56
C ILE A 42 -16.75 14.46 -10.22
N HIS A 43 -16.97 15.37 -11.17
CA HIS A 43 -17.88 16.51 -11.04
C HIS A 43 -17.77 17.28 -9.71
N GLY A 44 -16.58 17.43 -9.14
CA GLY A 44 -16.38 18.13 -7.87
C GLY A 44 -16.92 17.43 -6.61
N GLU A 45 -17.34 16.17 -6.70
CA GLU A 45 -17.83 15.35 -5.59
C GLU A 45 -16.68 14.71 -4.81
N PHE A 46 -16.00 15.51 -4.00
CA PHE A 46 -14.84 15.07 -3.22
C PHE A 46 -15.08 13.83 -2.33
N PRO A 47 -16.19 13.70 -1.57
CA PRO A 47 -16.38 12.54 -0.69
C PRO A 47 -16.47 11.22 -1.45
N ALA A 48 -17.12 11.21 -2.61
CA ALA A 48 -17.22 10.02 -3.46
C ALA A 48 -15.85 9.67 -4.06
N PHE A 49 -15.13 10.67 -4.57
CA PHE A 49 -13.78 10.51 -5.10
C PHE A 49 -12.80 9.95 -4.06
N ASP A 50 -12.74 10.57 -2.87
CA ASP A 50 -11.89 10.12 -1.77
C ASP A 50 -12.26 8.70 -1.33
N HIS A 51 -13.56 8.37 -1.21
CA HIS A 51 -14.00 7.00 -0.90
C HIS A 51 -13.50 5.98 -1.94
N ILE A 52 -13.63 6.28 -3.24
CA ILE A 52 -13.19 5.37 -4.31
C ILE A 52 -11.69 5.10 -4.22
N LEU A 53 -10.89 6.14 -3.99
CA LEU A 53 -9.44 6.00 -3.81
C LEU A 53 -9.11 5.12 -2.60
N ARG A 54 -9.83 5.32 -1.49
CA ARG A 54 -9.57 4.58 -0.25
C ARG A 54 -9.80 3.08 -0.37
N ILE A 55 -10.81 2.68 -1.15
CA ILE A 55 -11.18 1.28 -1.34
C ILE A 55 -10.60 0.67 -2.62
N GLY A 56 -9.93 1.47 -3.46
CA GLY A 56 -9.45 1.03 -4.78
C GLY A 56 -10.58 0.52 -5.68
N SER A 57 -11.73 1.20 -5.68
CA SER A 57 -12.95 0.75 -6.38
C SER A 57 -13.37 -0.69 -6.05
N GLY A 58 -13.22 -1.11 -4.79
CA GLY A 58 -13.57 -2.44 -4.31
C GLY A 58 -12.41 -3.45 -4.37
N ASN A 59 -11.30 -3.13 -5.04
CA ASN A 59 -10.12 -4.00 -5.10
C ASN A 59 -9.59 -4.34 -3.70
N LEU A 60 -9.61 -3.39 -2.77
CA LEU A 60 -9.19 -3.64 -1.38
C LEU A 60 -10.01 -4.77 -0.73
N LYS A 61 -11.34 -4.72 -0.88
CA LYS A 61 -12.25 -5.73 -0.33
C LYS A 61 -11.97 -7.11 -0.91
N GLU A 62 -11.73 -7.18 -2.22
CA GLU A 62 -11.38 -8.44 -2.89
C GLU A 62 -10.06 -9.01 -2.37
N LYS A 63 -9.04 -8.17 -2.17
CA LYS A 63 -7.74 -8.62 -1.62
C LYS A 63 -7.84 -9.12 -0.19
N VAL A 64 -8.60 -8.44 0.67
CA VAL A 64 -8.89 -8.92 2.03
C VAL A 64 -9.66 -10.25 1.98
N ARG A 65 -10.62 -10.38 1.05
CA ARG A 65 -11.40 -11.61 0.88
C ARG A 65 -10.52 -12.78 0.47
N GLU A 66 -9.71 -12.61 -0.57
CA GLU A 66 -8.80 -13.63 -1.12
C GLU A 66 -7.76 -14.10 -0.09
N LEU A 67 -7.20 -13.17 0.69
CA LEU A 67 -6.15 -13.50 1.65
C LEU A 67 -6.69 -14.22 2.89
N PHE A 68 -7.86 -13.80 3.39
CA PHE A 68 -8.38 -14.24 4.68
C PHE A 68 -9.64 -15.11 4.61
N GLU A 69 -10.05 -15.59 3.44
CA GLU A 69 -11.28 -16.39 3.26
C GLU A 69 -11.42 -17.59 4.20
N ASN A 70 -10.30 -18.25 4.52
CA ASN A 70 -10.28 -19.44 5.37
C ASN A 70 -9.88 -19.14 6.83
N GLN A 71 -9.69 -17.87 7.17
CA GLN A 71 -9.19 -17.43 8.48
C GLN A 71 -10.16 -16.52 9.21
N LEU A 72 -10.89 -15.68 8.47
CA LEU A 72 -11.79 -14.67 9.01
C LEU A 72 -13.21 -14.82 8.44
N SER A 73 -14.21 -14.57 9.27
CA SER A 73 -15.61 -14.46 8.85
C SER A 73 -15.81 -13.30 7.85
N GLU A 74 -16.96 -13.25 7.19
CA GLU A 74 -17.30 -12.12 6.32
C GLU A 74 -17.34 -10.79 7.08
N GLU A 75 -17.88 -10.78 8.31
CA GLU A 75 -17.94 -9.58 9.13
C GLU A 75 -16.55 -9.07 9.52
N GLU A 76 -15.66 -9.96 9.97
CA GLU A 76 -14.29 -9.59 10.30
C GLU A 76 -13.53 -9.04 9.09
N ARG A 77 -13.73 -9.62 7.90
CA ARG A 77 -13.15 -9.12 6.64
C ARG A 77 -13.69 -7.76 6.26
N ASN A 78 -14.99 -7.51 6.47
CA ASN A 78 -15.59 -6.20 6.23
C ASN A 78 -15.02 -5.15 7.19
N GLN A 79 -14.84 -5.48 8.48
CA GLN A 79 -14.24 -4.58 9.45
C GLN A 79 -12.76 -4.30 9.16
N LEU A 80 -11.99 -5.31 8.76
CA LEU A 80 -10.59 -5.12 8.36
C LEU A 80 -10.47 -4.26 7.10
N THR A 81 -11.37 -4.46 6.12
CA THR A 81 -11.47 -3.60 4.92
C THR A 81 -11.76 -2.14 5.32
N LEU A 82 -12.70 -1.94 6.24
CA LEU A 82 -13.05 -0.61 6.75
C LEU A 82 -11.88 0.03 7.52
N PHE A 83 -11.15 -0.76 8.30
CA PHE A 83 -9.95 -0.30 9.01
C PHE A 83 -8.88 0.20 8.03
N VAL A 84 -8.63 -0.52 6.94
CA VAL A 84 -7.64 -0.07 5.94
C VAL A 84 -8.12 1.18 5.20
N ALA A 85 -9.42 1.28 4.89
CA ALA A 85 -9.98 2.44 4.20
C ALA A 85 -10.01 3.71 5.09
N TYR A 86 -10.34 3.56 6.37
CA TYR A 86 -10.60 4.64 7.32
C TYR A 86 -9.98 4.38 8.71
N PRO A 87 -8.64 4.22 8.81
CA PRO A 87 -8.01 3.77 10.05
C PRO A 87 -8.29 4.71 11.22
N GLU A 88 -8.18 6.03 11.01
CA GLU A 88 -8.40 7.06 12.03
C GLU A 88 -9.82 7.04 12.64
N TYR A 89 -10.81 6.68 11.82
CA TYR A 89 -12.20 6.54 12.26
C TYR A 89 -12.39 5.22 13.01
N VAL A 90 -11.93 4.12 12.42
CA VAL A 90 -12.13 2.77 12.98
C VAL A 90 -11.41 2.61 14.31
N GLN A 91 -10.26 3.26 14.52
CA GLN A 91 -9.56 3.28 15.80
C GLN A 91 -10.39 3.79 16.98
N ARG A 92 -11.45 4.57 16.71
CA ARG A 92 -12.37 5.11 17.74
C ARG A 92 -13.57 4.21 18.02
N THR A 93 -13.67 3.07 17.34
CA THR A 93 -14.83 2.17 17.44
C THR A 93 -14.63 1.11 18.53
N ALA A 94 -15.75 0.55 19.01
CA ALA A 94 -15.74 -0.58 19.94
C ALA A 94 -15.09 -1.83 19.33
N TRP A 95 -15.25 -2.04 18.01
CA TRP A 95 -14.61 -3.15 17.31
C TRP A 95 -13.09 -3.09 17.49
N TYR A 96 -12.48 -1.93 17.22
CA TYR A 96 -11.03 -1.76 17.36
C TYR A 96 -10.56 -1.96 18.80
N ALA A 97 -11.29 -1.41 19.78
CA ALA A 97 -10.95 -1.54 21.19
C ALA A 97 -10.91 -3.02 21.67
N GLN A 98 -11.68 -3.89 21.03
CA GLN A 98 -11.74 -5.32 21.35
C GLN A 98 -10.68 -6.16 20.59
N GLN A 99 -9.99 -5.59 19.60
CA GLN A 99 -8.98 -6.32 18.83
C GLN A 99 -7.69 -6.54 19.61
N GLU A 100 -7.11 -7.73 19.43
CA GLU A 100 -5.72 -7.99 19.80
C GLU A 100 -4.78 -7.25 18.83
N LYS A 101 -4.04 -6.26 19.33
CA LYS A 101 -3.24 -5.37 18.48
C LYS A 101 -2.12 -6.11 17.76
N GLU A 102 -1.53 -7.11 18.40
CA GLU A 102 -0.45 -7.91 17.83
C GLU A 102 -0.95 -8.70 16.62
N GLN A 103 -2.11 -9.36 16.75
CA GLN A 103 -2.78 -10.05 15.65
C GLN A 103 -3.13 -9.10 14.51
N LEU A 104 -3.65 -7.90 14.81
CA LEU A 104 -3.99 -6.92 13.77
C LEU A 104 -2.75 -6.42 13.01
N VAL A 105 -1.60 -6.27 13.70
CA VAL A 105 -0.32 -5.97 13.03
C VAL A 105 0.05 -7.08 12.06
N VAL A 106 -0.02 -8.35 12.48
CA VAL A 106 0.28 -9.50 11.62
C VAL A 106 -0.63 -9.52 10.39
N GLN A 107 -1.94 -9.35 10.58
CA GLN A 107 -2.92 -9.32 9.49
C GLN A 107 -2.63 -8.20 8.47
N LEU A 108 -2.25 -7.00 8.93
CA LEU A 108 -1.91 -5.90 8.01
C LEU A 108 -0.56 -6.11 7.32
N ILE A 109 0.42 -6.73 7.97
CA ILE A 109 1.69 -7.10 7.31
C ILE A 109 1.44 -8.15 6.23
N ASP A 110 0.61 -9.16 6.51
CA ASP A 110 0.22 -10.18 5.52
C ASP A 110 -0.52 -9.54 4.34
N LEU A 111 -1.43 -8.61 4.60
CA LEU A 111 -2.15 -7.88 3.57
C LEU A 111 -1.23 -6.96 2.74
N LEU A 112 -0.27 -6.30 3.38
CA LEU A 112 0.77 -5.53 2.69
C LEU A 112 1.60 -6.44 1.78
N GLY A 113 2.02 -7.61 2.26
CA GLY A 113 2.73 -8.61 1.46
C GLY A 113 1.93 -9.05 0.25
N PHE A 114 0.65 -9.38 0.46
CA PHE A 114 -0.23 -9.83 -0.60
C PHE A 114 -0.49 -8.76 -1.67
N THR A 115 -0.75 -7.50 -1.25
CA THR A 115 -1.01 -6.39 -2.17
C THR A 115 0.24 -5.92 -2.90
N SER A 116 1.43 -6.16 -2.35
CA SER A 116 2.70 -5.69 -2.90
C SER A 116 3.40 -6.64 -3.87
N VAL A 117 2.88 -7.86 -4.07
CA VAL A 117 3.47 -8.88 -5.00
C VAL A 117 3.70 -8.35 -6.42
N LYS A 118 2.90 -7.37 -6.86
CA LYS A 118 3.01 -6.72 -8.18
C LYS A 118 4.09 -5.64 -8.27
N TYR A 119 4.86 -5.42 -7.20
CA TYR A 119 5.86 -4.36 -7.11
C TYR A 119 7.24 -4.90 -6.74
N THR A 120 8.28 -4.17 -7.16
CA THR A 120 9.63 -4.42 -6.67
C THR A 120 9.75 -4.04 -5.20
N ARG A 121 10.68 -4.66 -4.49
CA ARG A 121 11.01 -4.28 -3.10
C ARG A 121 11.34 -2.78 -2.98
N SER A 122 12.05 -2.22 -3.96
CA SER A 122 12.36 -0.79 -3.96
C SER A 122 11.11 0.09 -4.05
N LYS A 123 10.11 -0.27 -4.88
CA LYS A 123 8.85 0.48 -4.97
C LYS A 123 8.05 0.40 -3.67
N VAL A 124 7.96 -0.78 -3.07
CA VAL A 124 7.32 -0.97 -1.75
C VAL A 124 8.01 -0.11 -0.70
N ARG A 125 9.34 -0.22 -0.57
CA ARG A 125 10.14 0.54 0.40
C ARG A 125 9.94 2.06 0.28
N LYS A 126 9.90 2.59 -0.95
CA LYS A 126 9.66 4.02 -1.20
C LYS A 126 8.27 4.49 -0.76
N SER A 127 7.31 3.57 -0.66
CA SER A 127 5.93 3.84 -0.25
C SER A 127 5.74 3.72 1.26
N LEU A 128 6.71 3.18 2.00
CA LEU A 128 6.60 2.98 3.44
C LEU A 128 6.76 4.31 4.21
N PRO A 129 6.09 4.46 5.37
CA PRO A 129 6.34 5.58 6.29
C PRO A 129 7.79 5.57 6.77
N LYS A 130 8.47 6.72 6.70
CA LYS A 130 9.92 6.82 7.01
C LYS A 130 10.23 6.36 8.43
N GLU A 131 9.37 6.66 9.39
CA GLU A 131 9.54 6.29 10.80
C GLU A 131 9.44 4.78 11.06
N TYR A 132 8.73 4.02 10.22
CA TYR A 132 8.51 2.58 10.40
C TYR A 132 9.05 1.72 9.25
N SER A 133 9.65 2.30 8.21
CA SER A 133 10.14 1.59 7.02
C SER A 133 10.98 0.38 7.38
N TYR A 134 11.95 0.54 8.29
CA TYR A 134 12.81 -0.56 8.73
C TYR A 134 12.00 -1.69 9.40
N ILE A 135 11.09 -1.34 10.30
CA ILE A 135 10.28 -2.31 11.05
C ILE A 135 9.36 -3.07 10.10
N ILE A 136 8.70 -2.36 9.17
CA ILE A 136 7.81 -2.97 8.18
C ILE A 136 8.60 -3.89 7.24
N GLU A 137 9.77 -3.48 6.75
CA GLU A 137 10.61 -4.32 5.88
C GLU A 137 11.07 -5.60 6.59
N GLU A 138 11.48 -5.50 7.85
CA GLU A 138 11.83 -6.67 8.66
C GLU A 138 10.64 -7.63 8.74
N LEU A 139 9.47 -7.14 9.19
CA LEU A 139 8.27 -7.96 9.33
C LEU A 139 7.80 -8.57 8.00
N LEU A 140 7.94 -7.84 6.89
CA LEU A 140 7.48 -8.26 5.56
C LEU A 140 8.35 -9.34 4.93
N TYR A 141 9.67 -9.30 5.16
CA TYR A 141 10.64 -10.16 4.48
C TYR A 141 11.30 -11.20 5.38
N LEU A 142 10.92 -11.27 6.66
CA LEU A 142 11.34 -12.33 7.56
C LEU A 142 10.89 -13.70 7.04
N ASP A 143 11.83 -14.62 6.91
CA ASP A 143 11.53 -16.00 6.52
C ASP A 143 10.89 -16.75 7.70
N ASN A 144 9.58 -16.92 7.62
CA ASN A 144 8.75 -17.58 8.62
C ASN A 144 9.07 -19.08 8.80
N ARG A 145 9.93 -19.69 7.97
CA ARG A 145 10.37 -21.09 8.14
C ARG A 145 11.44 -21.27 9.21
N LEU A 146 12.11 -20.20 9.62
CA LEU A 146 13.15 -20.24 10.64
C LEU A 146 12.55 -19.88 12.01
N GLN A 147 12.48 -20.84 12.93
CA GLN A 147 11.85 -20.64 14.26
C GLN A 147 12.39 -19.41 15.02
N GLY A 148 13.70 -19.15 14.96
CA GLY A 148 14.29 -17.95 15.58
C GLY A 148 13.79 -16.63 15.01
N LYS A 149 13.42 -16.61 13.71
CA LYS A 149 12.88 -15.42 13.03
C LYS A 149 11.44 -15.13 13.43
N LYS A 150 10.63 -16.15 13.72
CA LYS A 150 9.27 -15.98 14.27
C LYS A 150 9.29 -15.34 15.65
N ALA A 151 10.15 -15.84 16.55
CA ALA A 151 10.29 -15.25 17.88
C ALA A 151 10.79 -13.80 17.82
N TYR A 152 11.69 -13.49 16.87
CA TYR A 152 12.14 -12.13 16.61
C TYR A 152 10.99 -11.22 16.15
N ALA A 153 10.21 -11.63 15.15
CA ALA A 153 9.07 -10.86 14.66
C ALA A 153 8.06 -10.54 15.77
N GLN A 154 7.70 -11.56 16.56
CA GLN A 154 6.82 -11.39 17.72
C GLN A 154 7.39 -10.38 18.70
N LYS A 155 8.70 -10.43 18.97
CA LYS A 155 9.33 -9.50 19.91
C LYS A 155 9.29 -8.06 19.43
N VAL A 156 9.43 -7.84 18.13
CA VAL A 156 9.30 -6.50 17.52
C VAL A 156 7.88 -5.96 17.72
N ILE A 157 6.86 -6.78 17.46
CA ILE A 157 5.45 -6.40 17.63
C ILE A 157 5.13 -6.12 19.11
N GLU A 158 5.57 -6.99 20.03
CA GLU A 158 5.43 -6.77 21.48
C GLU A 158 6.05 -5.43 21.91
N GLN A 159 7.22 -5.05 21.37
CA GLN A 159 7.83 -3.77 21.71
C GLN A 159 7.02 -2.59 21.15
N LEU A 160 6.44 -2.69 19.95
CA LEU A 160 5.54 -1.65 19.43
C LEU A 160 4.35 -1.41 20.36
N VAL A 161 3.73 -2.48 20.85
CA VAL A 161 2.61 -2.39 21.80
C VAL A 161 3.07 -1.81 23.13
N ARG A 162 4.17 -2.34 23.69
CA ARG A 162 4.70 -1.89 24.99
C ARG A 162 5.10 -0.42 25.00
N LEU A 163 5.62 0.09 23.88
CA LEU A 163 6.00 1.50 23.73
C LEU A 163 4.81 2.42 23.43
N GLY A 164 3.60 1.87 23.22
CA GLY A 164 2.40 2.65 22.91
C GLY A 164 2.35 3.18 21.47
N GLU A 165 3.18 2.65 20.56
CA GLU A 165 3.28 3.11 19.16
C GLU A 165 2.36 2.33 18.21
N VAL A 166 1.73 1.25 18.69
CA VAL A 166 0.99 0.31 17.84
C VAL A 166 -0.17 0.95 17.06
N ASP A 167 -0.89 1.90 17.66
CA ASP A 167 -2.01 2.56 16.99
C ASP A 167 -1.53 3.40 15.80
N ARG A 168 -0.47 4.19 16.00
CA ARG A 168 0.13 4.99 14.92
C ARG A 168 0.77 4.11 13.85
N PHE A 169 1.41 3.01 14.26
CA PHE A 169 1.97 2.03 13.34
C PHE A 169 0.90 1.43 12.43
N LEU A 170 -0.22 0.96 13.02
CA LEU A 170 -1.33 0.35 12.28
C LEU A 170 -1.99 1.35 11.32
N GLU A 171 -2.16 2.60 11.72
CA GLU A 171 -2.68 3.67 10.85
C GLU A 171 -1.78 3.87 9.62
N LYS A 172 -0.46 4.04 9.82
CA LYS A 172 0.46 4.24 8.70
C LYS A 172 0.56 3.01 7.81
N LEU A 173 0.47 1.81 8.38
CA LEU A 173 0.46 0.57 7.61
C LEU A 173 -0.81 0.45 6.74
N ALA A 174 -1.99 0.77 7.29
CA ALA A 174 -3.24 0.83 6.54
C ALA A 174 -3.17 1.80 5.35
N LEU A 175 -2.68 3.02 5.57
CA LEU A 175 -2.52 4.02 4.51
C LEU A 175 -1.51 3.59 3.43
N THR A 176 -0.46 2.87 3.82
CA THR A 176 0.50 2.28 2.88
C THR A 176 -0.17 1.24 1.99
N ILE A 177 -0.98 0.34 2.58
CA ILE A 177 -1.73 -0.68 1.83
C ILE A 177 -2.68 -0.02 0.83
N GLN A 178 -3.42 1.00 1.26
CA GLN A 178 -4.31 1.78 0.39
C GLN A 178 -3.57 2.35 -0.83
N THR A 179 -2.39 2.92 -0.62
CA THR A 179 -1.55 3.47 -1.69
C THR A 179 -1.09 2.39 -2.67
N LEU A 180 -0.85 1.16 -2.20
CA LEU A 180 -0.38 0.05 -3.04
C LEU A 180 -1.52 -0.70 -3.75
N VAL A 181 -2.76 -0.56 -3.29
CA VAL A 181 -3.93 -1.18 -3.93
C VAL A 181 -4.13 -0.64 -5.35
N ILE A 182 -3.98 0.67 -5.56
CA ILE A 182 -4.05 1.33 -6.88
C ILE A 182 -2.62 1.61 -7.35
N ASP A 183 -2.26 1.19 -8.57
CA ASP A 183 -0.95 1.49 -9.15
C ASP A 183 -0.95 2.78 -9.95
N HIS A 184 -1.97 2.97 -10.79
CA HIS A 184 -2.14 4.14 -11.64
C HIS A 184 -3.60 4.59 -11.63
N LEU A 185 -3.80 5.89 -11.46
CA LEU A 185 -5.09 6.55 -11.59
C LEU A 185 -5.15 7.29 -12.93
N HIS A 186 -6.19 6.99 -13.72
CA HIS A 186 -6.49 7.64 -14.99
C HIS A 186 -7.77 8.45 -14.84
N ILE A 187 -7.68 9.76 -15.06
CA ILE A 187 -8.84 10.64 -15.16
C ILE A 187 -9.13 10.85 -16.64
N VAL A 188 -10.29 10.38 -17.08
CA VAL A 188 -10.70 10.34 -18.49
C VAL A 188 -11.95 11.18 -18.77
N GLY A 189 -12.38 11.98 -17.80
CA GLY A 189 -13.51 12.90 -17.93
C GLY A 189 -13.39 14.10 -17.00
N ASP A 190 -14.52 14.74 -16.72
CA ASP A 190 -14.55 16.07 -16.12
C ASP A 190 -14.40 16.05 -14.59
N ILE A 191 -13.41 16.80 -14.12
CA ILE A 191 -13.19 17.06 -12.69
C ILE A 191 -14.14 18.16 -12.18
N PHE A 192 -14.39 19.17 -13.03
CA PHE A 192 -15.10 20.39 -12.69
C PHE A 192 -16.48 20.38 -13.35
N ASP A 193 -17.55 20.59 -12.58
CA ASP A 193 -18.85 21.03 -13.13
C ASP A 193 -19.83 21.34 -11.97
N ARG A 194 -20.32 20.30 -11.29
CA ARG A 194 -21.51 20.38 -10.44
C ARG A 194 -21.24 20.51 -8.95
N GLY A 195 -20.13 19.97 -8.49
CA GLY A 195 -19.75 19.91 -7.07
C GLY A 195 -18.93 21.12 -6.64
N THR A 196 -19.14 21.56 -5.40
CA THR A 196 -18.46 22.72 -4.81
C THR A 196 -17.04 22.42 -4.32
N GLN A 197 -16.59 21.16 -4.39
CA GLN A 197 -15.34 20.70 -3.79
C GLN A 197 -14.28 20.28 -4.82
N ALA A 198 -14.39 20.75 -6.07
CA ALA A 198 -13.38 20.47 -7.10
C ALA A 198 -11.95 20.89 -6.69
N ALA A 199 -11.81 21.98 -5.92
CA ALA A 199 -10.51 22.38 -5.36
C ALA A 199 -9.88 21.27 -4.49
N LYS A 200 -10.68 20.62 -3.62
CA LYS A 200 -10.20 19.51 -2.78
C LYS A 200 -9.82 18.28 -3.61
N VAL A 201 -10.54 18.03 -4.70
CA VAL A 201 -10.18 16.95 -5.65
C VAL A 201 -8.80 17.24 -6.24
N MET A 202 -8.56 18.47 -6.71
CA MET A 202 -7.26 18.86 -7.25
C MET A 202 -6.14 18.77 -6.21
N ASP A 203 -6.37 19.26 -4.99
CA ASP A 203 -5.41 19.16 -3.90
C ASP A 203 -5.04 17.70 -3.61
N GLN A 204 -6.03 16.80 -3.59
CA GLN A 204 -5.79 15.39 -3.40
C GLN A 204 -4.98 14.80 -4.57
N LEU A 205 -5.31 15.12 -5.82
CA LEU A 205 -4.60 14.61 -7.00
C LEU A 205 -3.13 15.04 -7.06
N ILE A 206 -2.81 16.24 -6.55
CA ILE A 206 -1.43 16.74 -6.48
C ILE A 206 -0.60 15.98 -5.44
N ASN A 207 -1.25 15.47 -4.40
CA ASN A 207 -0.61 14.82 -3.25
C ASN A 207 -0.68 13.28 -3.28
N LEU A 208 -1.22 12.69 -4.36
CA LEU A 208 -1.26 11.24 -4.58
C LEU A 208 0.12 10.65 -4.93
#